data_AF-A0A6N6MQQ1-F1
#
_entry.id   AF-A0A6N6MQQ1-F1
#
_cell.length_a   1.000
_cell.length_b   1.000
_cell.length_c   1.000
_cell.angle_alpha   90.00
_cell.angle_beta   90.00
_cell.angle_gamma   90.00
#
_symmetry.space_group_name_H-M   'P 1'
#
loop_
_entity.id
_entity.type
_entity.pdbx_description
1 polymer ?
#
loop_
_entity_poly.entity_id
_entity_poly.type
_entity_poly.pdbx_seq_one_letter_code
_entity_poly.pdbx_strand_id
1 'polypeptide(L)' 'MSPIRKLARILTDEVHGAFHITLEAENGETFQVCATETQVQDLIVELDALIGDDADEEDELTERKELGDE' A
#
# COMPACT_ATOMS: atom_id res chain seq x y z
N MET A 1 -22.47 6.47 1.91
CA MET A 1 -21.25 5.63 1.88
C MET A 1 -20.34 6.20 0.82
N SER A 2 -19.10 6.51 1.15
CA SER A 2 -18.13 6.94 0.13
C SER A 2 -17.82 5.72 -0.76
N PRO A 3 -17.70 5.90 -2.09
CA PRO A 3 -17.35 4.80 -2.98
C PRO A 3 -15.97 4.25 -2.58
N ILE A 4 -15.87 2.93 -2.46
CA ILE A 4 -14.57 2.25 -2.35
C ILE A 4 -13.81 2.56 -3.64
N ARG A 5 -12.59 3.07 -3.52
CA ARG A 5 -11.75 3.43 -4.66
C ARG A 5 -10.62 2.43 -4.78
N LYS A 6 -10.43 1.92 -6.00
CA LYS A 6 -9.25 1.14 -6.35
C LYS A 6 -8.03 2.05 -6.35
N LEU A 7 -7.00 1.63 -5.64
CA LEU A 7 -5.71 2.31 -5.60
C LEU A 7 -4.89 1.88 -6.81
N ALA A 8 -4.35 2.86 -7.53
CA ALA A 8 -3.43 2.64 -8.65
C ALA A 8 -1.97 2.63 -8.18
N ARG A 9 -1.61 3.44 -7.17
CA ARG A 9 -0.24 3.54 -6.69
C ARG A 9 -0.18 3.93 -5.21
N ILE A 10 0.82 3.38 -4.53
CA ILE A 10 1.20 3.74 -3.16
C ILE A 10 2.67 4.17 -3.18
N LEU A 11 2.97 5.34 -2.60
CA LEU A 11 4.33 5.86 -2.42
C LEU A 11 4.56 6.14 -0.94
N THR A 12 5.77 5.86 -0.46
CA THR A 12 6.15 6.12 0.94
C THR A 12 7.47 6.88 0.97
N ASP A 13 7.48 7.99 1.68
CA ASP A 13 8.65 8.84 1.89
C ASP A 13 8.88 9.06 3.40
N GLU A 14 10.13 9.01 3.86
CA GLU A 14 10.47 9.43 5.22
C GLU A 14 10.75 10.93 5.25
N VAL A 15 10.01 11.67 6.07
CA VAL A 15 10.15 13.12 6.23
C VAL A 15 10.24 13.44 7.72
N HIS A 16 11.42 13.89 8.17
CA HIS A 16 11.68 14.30 9.56
C HIS A 16 11.29 13.26 10.63
N GLY A 17 11.53 11.97 10.38
CA GLY A 17 11.20 10.88 11.32
C GLY A 17 9.72 10.46 11.32
N ALA A 18 8.94 10.94 10.36
CA ALA A 18 7.60 10.44 10.06
C ALA A 18 7.54 9.87 8.63
N PHE A 19 6.53 9.07 8.34
CA PHE A 19 6.27 8.51 7.02
C PHE A 19 5.14 9.27 6.33
N HIS A 20 5.39 9.78 5.14
CA HIS A 20 4.37 10.29 4.24
C HIS A 20 3.95 9.17 3.30
N ILE A 21 2.71 8.72 3.45
CA ILE A 21 2.10 7.72 2.59
C ILE A 21 1.21 8.46 1.60
N THR A 22 1.52 8.34 0.31
CA THR A 22 0.71 8.90 -0.77
C THR A 22 -0.05 7.78 -1.47
N LEU A 23 -1.36 7.89 -1.49
CA LEU A 23 -2.30 6.96 -2.09
C LEU A 23 -2.90 7.61 -3.34
N GLU A 24 -2.66 7.05 -4.50
CA GLU A 24 -3.22 7.51 -5.77
C GLU A 24 -4.32 6.54 -6.22
N ALA A 25 -5.53 7.05 -6.44
CA ALA A 25 -6.63 6.28 -7.00
C ALA A 25 -6.53 6.20 -8.53
N GLU A 26 -7.17 5.21 -9.15
CA GLU A 26 -7.17 5.02 -10.62
C GLU A 26 -7.69 6.24 -11.42
N ASN A 27 -8.50 7.09 -10.79
CA ASN A 27 -8.99 8.32 -11.40
C ASN A 27 -7.99 9.50 -11.29
N GLY A 28 -6.79 9.27 -10.77
CA GLY A 28 -5.75 10.27 -10.57
C GLY A 28 -5.90 11.13 -9.32
N GLU A 29 -6.91 10.87 -8.48
CA GLU A 29 -7.03 11.57 -7.19
C GLU A 29 -5.98 11.03 -6.20
N THR A 30 -5.21 11.93 -5.61
CA THR A 30 -4.16 11.61 -4.63
C THR A 30 -4.52 12.05 -3.22
N PHE A 31 -4.30 11.17 -2.26
CA PHE A 31 -4.45 11.42 -0.83
C PHE A 31 -3.10 11.22 -0.15
N GLN A 32 -2.76 12.09 0.80
CA GLN A 32 -1.52 11.97 1.56
C GLN A 32 -1.83 11.87 3.05
N VAL A 33 -1.18 10.91 3.71
CA VAL A 33 -1.29 10.67 5.15
C VAL A 33 0.10 10.70 5.76
N CYS A 34 0.27 11.47 6.83
CA CYS A 34 1.45 11.41 7.68
C CYS A 34 1.22 10.38 8.79
N ALA A 35 2.12 9.42 8.92
CA ALA A 35 2.05 8.36 9.93
C ALA A 35 3.38 8.26 10.69
N THR A 36 3.32 7.86 11.96
CA THR A 36 4.52 7.49 12.73
C THR A 36 4.95 6.08 12.39
N GLU A 37 6.19 5.71 12.74
CA GLU A 37 6.69 4.34 12.57
C GLU A 37 5.78 3.29 13.22
N THR A 38 5.29 3.57 14.44
CA THR A 38 4.37 2.66 15.15
C THR A 38 3.05 2.48 14.38
N GLN A 39 2.47 3.56 13.86
CA GLN A 39 1.24 3.49 13.07
C GLN A 39 1.42 2.71 11.77
N VAL A 40 2.60 2.81 11.14
CA VAL A 40 2.92 2.01 9.95
C VAL A 40 3.07 0.53 10.31
N GLN A 41 3.71 0.20 11.43
CA GLN A 41 3.82 -1.19 11.90
C GLN A 41 2.45 -1.80 12.20
N ASP A 42 1.59 -1.08 12.91
CA ASP A 42 0.23 -1.53 13.20
C ASP A 42 -0.56 -1.79 11.91
N LEU A 43 -0.46 -0.87 10.93
CA LEU A 43 -1.11 -1.03 9.63
C LEU A 43 -0.62 -2.26 8.86
N ILE A 44 0.69 -2.58 8.91
CA ILE A 44 1.23 -3.79 8.28
C ILE A 44 0.59 -5.04 8.87
N VAL A 45 0.44 -5.11 10.19
CA VAL A 45 -0.19 -6.25 10.88
C VAL A 45 -1.66 -6.39 10.48
N GLU A 46 -2.40 -5.28 10.39
CA GLU A 46 -3.80 -5.29 9.95
C GLU A 46 -3.95 -5.74 8.49
N LEU A 47 -3.05 -5.30 7.60
CA LEU A 47 -3.06 -5.71 6.20
C LEU A 47 -2.68 -7.19 6.03
N ASP A 48 -1.71 -7.68 6.79
CA ASP A 48 -1.31 -9.10 6.75
C ASP A 48 -2.45 -10.01 7.21
N ALA A 49 -3.17 -9.61 8.27
CA ALA A 49 -4.37 -10.32 8.72
C ALA A 49 -5.50 -10.28 7.68
N LEU A 50 -5.64 -9.18 6.94
CA LEU A 50 -6.67 -9.04 5.90
C LEU A 50 -6.34 -9.84 4.63
N ILE A 51 -5.06 -9.90 4.23
CA ILE A 51 -4.59 -10.65 3.06
C ILE A 51 -4.54 -12.15 3.37
N GLY A 52 -4.24 -12.54 4.62
CA GLY A 52 -4.11 -13.92 5.05
C GLY A 52 -5.40 -14.73 5.13
N ASP A 53 -6.58 -14.11 5.06
CA ASP A 53 -7.89 -14.79 5.15
C ASP A 53 -8.51 -15.10 3.76
N ASP A 54 -8.03 -14.48 2.68
CA ASP A 54 -8.51 -14.67 1.29
C ASP A 54 -7.47 -15.43 0.42
N ALA A 55 -6.38 -15.92 1.02
CA ALA A 55 -5.28 -16.61 0.32
C ALA A 55 -5.59 -18.08 -0.02
N ASP A 56 -6.84 -18.40 -0.32
CA ASP A 56 -7.30 -19.69 -0.88
C ASP A 56 -7.94 -19.54 -2.27
N GLU A 57 -7.78 -18.39 -2.95
CA GLU A 57 -7.98 -18.28 -4.40
C GLU A 57 -6.69 -17.79 -5.07
N GLU A 58 -6.05 -18.74 -5.75
CA GLU A 58 -4.97 -18.63 -6.73
C GLU A 58 -5.03 -17.32 -7.54
N ASP A 59 -4.18 -16.32 -7.25
CA ASP A 59 -4.02 -15.15 -8.12
C ASP A 59 -2.54 -14.97 -8.53
N GLU A 60 -2.35 -15.11 -9.84
CA GLU A 60 -1.13 -15.17 -10.63
C GLU A 60 -0.33 -13.84 -10.67
N LEU A 61 -0.16 -13.14 -9.54
CA LEU A 61 0.50 -11.83 -9.50
C LEU A 61 1.88 -11.82 -8.82
N THR A 62 2.62 -12.93 -8.91
CA THR A 62 4.04 -13.00 -8.53
C THR A 62 5.01 -12.83 -9.71
N GLU A 63 4.69 -11.96 -10.67
CA GLU A 63 5.65 -11.60 -11.73
C GLU A 63 5.71 -10.09 -11.96
N ARG A 64 6.34 -9.35 -11.04
CA ARG A 64 7.00 -8.06 -11.37
C ARG A 64 7.95 -7.59 -10.27
N LYS A 65 9.04 -8.34 -10.10
CA LYS A 65 10.28 -7.83 -9.50
C LYS A 65 11.50 -8.50 -10.13
N GLU A 66 11.78 -8.16 -11.39
CA GLU A 66 13.13 -8.22 -11.93
C GLU A 66 13.53 -6.81 -12.38
N LEU A 67 14.01 -6.02 -11.42
CA LEU A 67 14.94 -4.91 -11.68
C LEU A 67 16.34 -5.52 -11.53
N GLY A 68 17.03 -5.73 -12.65
CA GLY A 68 18.42 -6.19 -12.69
C GLY A 68 19.02 -5.92 -14.06
N ASP A 69 20.03 -5.04 -14.07
CA ASP A 69 20.85 -4.54 -15.18
C ASP A 69 21.24 -5.54 -16.28
N GLU A 70 21.15 -5.10 -17.54
CA GLU A 70 22.23 -5.22 -18.56
C GLU A 70 22.30 -3.96 -19.44
#